data_AF-A0A3D0JEH0-F1
#
_entry.id   AF-A0A3D0JEH0-F1
#
_cell.length_a   1.000
_cell.length_b   1.000
_cell.length_c   1.000
_cell.angle_alpha   90.00
_cell.angle_beta   90.00
_cell.angle_gamma   90.00
#
_symmetry.space_group_name_H-M   'P 1'
#
loop_
_entity.id
_entity.type
_entity.pdbx_description
1 polymer ?
#
loop_
_entity_poly.entity_id
_entity_poly.type
_entity_poly.pdbx_seq_one_letter_code
_entity_poly.pdbx_strand_id
1 'polypeptide(L)'
;DFLEGFEADERTMTKFIIGTISGIDRPNTPATRGNLALIRKIAGIDAERLNKTRAEILSCTPEAVHKYADLFRKIYKNNVIIAVGNDKEIKKNAELFSTVRTLV
;
A
#
# COMPACT_ATOMS: atom_id res chain seq x y z
N ASP A 1 -5.19 -16.79 2.27
CA ASP A 1 -4.00 -17.57 1.88
C ASP A 1 -2.70 -16.86 2.28
N PHE A 2 -2.13 -15.96 1.47
CA PHE A 2 -0.83 -15.34 1.80
C PHE A 2 -0.80 -14.61 3.15
N LEU A 3 -1.80 -13.77 3.43
CA LEU A 3 -1.86 -13.01 4.69
C LEU A 3 -2.23 -13.87 5.90
N GLU A 4 -2.83 -15.05 5.71
CA GLU A 4 -3.22 -15.93 6.81
C GLU A 4 -2.08 -16.87 7.23
N GLY A 5 -1.28 -17.32 6.27
CA GLY A 5 -0.06 -18.08 6.50
C GLY A 5 1.19 -17.20 6.59
N PHE A 6 1.03 -15.89 6.86
CA PHE A 6 2.19 -15.01 6.96
C PHE A 6 2.99 -15.34 8.22
N GLU A 7 4.20 -15.87 8.03
CA GLU A 7 5.15 -16.14 9.09
C GLU A 7 6.40 -15.29 8.87
N ALA A 8 6.85 -14.63 9.94
CA ALA A 8 8.08 -13.85 9.93
C ALA A 8 8.72 -13.94 11.30
N ASP A 9 10.01 -14.28 11.33
CA ASP A 9 10.82 -14.19 12.53
C ASP A 9 11.11 -12.72 12.90
N GLU A 10 11.64 -12.50 14.10
CA GLU A 10 11.96 -11.16 14.61
C GLU A 10 12.85 -10.37 13.63
N ARG A 11 13.83 -11.04 13.02
CA ARG A 11 14.75 -10.42 12.05
C ARG A 11 14.00 -9.97 10.80
N THR A 12 13.09 -10.78 10.27
CA THR A 12 12.31 -10.47 9.07
C THR A 12 11.31 -9.35 9.35
N MET A 13 10.62 -9.40 10.49
CA MET A 13 9.75 -8.30 10.92
C MET A 13 10.53 -6.99 11.08
N THR A 14 11.69 -7.03 11.72
CA THR A 14 12.56 -5.86 11.87
C THR A 14 12.94 -5.26 10.52
N LYS A 15 13.27 -6.10 9.51
CA LYS A 15 13.55 -5.62 8.15
C LYS A 15 12.36 -4.92 7.51
N PHE A 16 11.15 -5.46 7.64
CA PHE A 16 9.94 -4.82 7.10
C PHE A 16 9.64 -3.48 7.77
N ILE A 17 9.83 -3.41 9.09
CA ILE A 17 9.68 -2.17 9.86
C ILE A 17 10.71 -1.13 9.38
N ILE A 18 12.00 -1.49 9.29
CA ILE A 18 13.06 -0.60 8.80
C ILE A 18 12.77 -0.12 7.38
N GLY A 19 12.35 -1.02 6.48
CA GLY A 19 12.00 -0.67 5.10
C GLY A 19 10.85 0.35 5.05
N THR A 20 9.85 0.18 5.91
CA THR A 20 8.72 1.10 6.01
C THR A 20 9.14 2.47 6.54
N ILE A 21 9.93 2.50 7.62
CA ILE A 21 10.45 3.76 8.20
C ILE A 21 11.37 4.49 7.22
N SER A 22 12.22 3.77 6.49
CA SER A 22 13.09 4.34 5.46
C SER A 22 12.30 5.11 4.40
N GLY A 23 11.14 4.60 3.98
CA GLY A 23 10.25 5.29 3.04
C GLY A 23 9.66 6.58 3.60
N ILE A 24 9.36 6.61 4.90
CA ILE A 24 8.79 7.78 5.60
C ILE A 24 9.86 8.84 5.86
N ASP A 25 11.07 8.42 6.24
CA ASP A 25 12.18 9.29 6.68
C ASP A 25 13.19 9.62 5.59
N ARG A 26 12.85 9.30 4.33
CA ARG A 26 13.70 9.64 3.20
C ARG A 26 14.03 11.14 3.20
N PRO A 27 15.29 11.53 2.88
CA PRO A 27 15.65 12.92 2.70
C PRO A 27 14.73 13.57 1.66
N ASN A 28 14.14 14.71 2.02
CA ASN A 28 13.25 15.45 1.15
C ASN A 28 13.87 16.79 0.79
N THR A 29 13.77 17.18 -0.48
CA THR A 29 14.10 18.55 -0.92
C THR A 29 13.13 19.55 -0.27
N PRO A 30 13.48 20.85 -0.21
CA PRO A 30 12.59 21.88 0.32
C PRO A 30 11.21 21.89 -0.35
N ALA A 31 11.16 21.72 -1.67
CA ALA A 31 9.90 21.66 -2.43
C ALA A 31 9.01 20.48 -1.99
N THR A 32 9.59 19.28 -1.87
CA THR A 32 8.86 18.09 -1.40
C THR A 32 8.35 18.26 0.03
N ARG A 33 9.15 18.87 0.92
CA ARG A 33 8.72 19.17 2.29
C ARG A 33 7.52 20.14 2.32
N GLY A 34 7.55 21.18 1.48
CA GLY A 34 6.44 22.13 1.35
C GLY A 34 5.15 21.46 0.86
N ASN A 35 5.24 20.66 -0.22
CA ASN A 35 4.10 19.91 -0.74
C ASN A 35 3.53 18.93 0.29
N LEU A 36 4.39 18.22 1.01
CA LEU A 36 3.95 17.28 2.06
C LEU A 36 3.24 18.00 3.21
N ALA A 37 3.73 19.18 3.63
CA ALA A 37 3.08 19.99 4.65
C ALA A 37 1.69 20.47 4.21
N LEU A 38 1.55 20.89 2.95
CA LEU A 38 0.27 21.29 2.38
C LEU A 38 -0.72 20.12 2.31
N ILE A 39 -0.30 18.97 1.76
CA ILE A 39 -1.15 17.76 1.68
C ILE A 39 -1.62 17.34 3.07
N ARG A 40 -0.72 17.34 4.06
CA ARG A 40 -1.08 17.02 5.46
C ARG A 40 -2.11 17.99 6.02
N LYS A 41 -1.95 19.29 5.78
CA LYS A 41 -2.90 20.32 6.23
C LYS A 41 -4.28 20.11 5.60
N ILE A 42 -4.34 19.85 4.30
CA ILE A 42 -5.60 19.61 3.56
C ILE A 42 -6.28 18.33 4.05
N ALA A 43 -5.51 17.26 4.27
CA ALA A 43 -6.00 15.98 4.75
C ALA A 43 -6.28 15.94 6.26
N GLY A 44 -6.05 17.03 7.00
CA GLY A 44 -6.24 17.09 8.45
C GLY A 44 -5.29 16.20 9.25
N ILE A 45 -4.09 15.91 8.72
CA ILE A 45 -3.08 15.08 9.38
C ILE A 45 -2.19 15.96 10.24
N ASP A 46 -2.30 15.81 11.56
CA ASP A 46 -1.50 16.52 12.55
C ASP A 46 -0.29 15.71 13.05
N ALA A 47 0.49 16.32 13.94
CA ALA A 47 1.68 15.69 14.52
C ALA A 47 1.32 14.47 15.40
N GLU A 48 0.19 14.50 16.10
CA GLU A 48 -0.28 13.39 16.91
C GLU A 48 -0.57 12.17 16.05
N ARG A 49 -1.29 12.35 14.93
CA ARG A 49 -1.57 11.28 13.97
C ARG A 49 -0.29 10.71 13.37
N LEU A 50 0.68 11.56 13.02
CA LEU A 50 1.97 11.11 12.49
C LEU A 50 2.75 10.26 13.51
N ASN A 51 2.80 10.70 14.77
CA ASN A 51 3.48 9.96 15.84
C ASN A 51 2.78 8.65 16.16
N LYS A 52 1.44 8.65 16.18
CA LYS A 52 0.64 7.44 16.36
C LYS A 52 0.93 6.42 15.25
N THR A 53 0.88 6.84 13.98
CA THR A 53 1.19 5.94 12.86
C THR A 53 2.62 5.40 12.93
N ARG A 54 3.59 6.22 13.35
CA ARG A 54 4.97 5.74 13.56
C ARG A 54 5.04 4.68 14.65
N ALA A 55 4.38 4.90 15.79
CA ALA A 55 4.34 3.94 16.88
C ALA A 55 3.71 2.60 16.44
N GLU A 56 2.60 2.66 15.70
CA GLU A 56 1.92 1.47 15.14
C GLU A 56 2.83 0.68 14.19
N ILE A 57 3.65 1.36 13.37
CA ILE A 57 4.63 0.71 12.49
C ILE A 57 5.73 0.00 13.31
N LEU A 58 6.26 0.68 14.32
CA LEU A 58 7.34 0.14 15.16
C LEU A 58 6.90 -1.04 16.02
N SER A 59 5.62 -1.10 16.40
CA SER A 59 5.04 -2.19 17.19
C SER A 59 4.36 -3.27 16.34
N CYS A 60 4.57 -3.28 15.03
CA CYS A 60 3.89 -4.21 14.13
C CYS A 60 4.38 -5.65 14.35
N THR A 61 3.45 -6.59 14.43
CA THR A 61 3.71 -8.02 14.62
C THR A 61 3.08 -8.86 13.51
N PRO A 62 3.50 -10.12 13.30
CA PRO A 62 2.86 -11.01 12.33
C PRO A 62 1.35 -11.15 12.53
N GLU A 63 0.87 -11.19 13.78
CA GLU A 63 -0.56 -11.27 14.10
C GLU A 63 -1.32 -10.01 13.66
N ALA A 64 -0.66 -8.84 13.66
CA ALA A 64 -1.24 -7.63 13.11
C ALA A 64 -1.44 -7.74 11.59
N VAL A 65 -0.54 -8.42 10.88
CA VAL A 65 -0.66 -8.70 9.43
C VAL A 65 -1.85 -9.61 9.15
N HIS A 66 -2.05 -10.65 9.97
CA HIS A 66 -3.18 -11.59 9.83
C HIS A 66 -4.54 -10.89 9.93
N LYS A 67 -4.67 -9.85 10.76
CA LYS A 67 -5.92 -9.06 10.89
C LYS A 67 -6.37 -8.41 9.58
N TYR A 68 -5.47 -8.20 8.62
CA TYR A 68 -5.81 -7.64 7.32
C TYR A 68 -6.32 -8.69 6.33
N ALA A 69 -6.18 -9.99 6.61
CA ALA A 69 -6.59 -11.07 5.71
C ALA A 69 -8.07 -10.95 5.29
N ASP A 70 -8.96 -10.70 6.26
CA ASP A 70 -10.39 -10.57 5.98
C ASP A 70 -10.74 -9.32 5.16
N LEU A 71 -10.04 -8.21 5.39
CA LEU A 71 -10.20 -7.00 4.59
C LEU A 71 -9.82 -7.28 3.14
N PHE A 72 -8.65 -7.90 2.91
CA PHE A 72 -8.21 -8.24 1.57
C PHE A 72 -9.14 -9.27 0.91
N ARG A 73 -9.63 -10.27 1.64
CA ARG A 73 -10.62 -11.23 1.14
C ARG A 73 -11.89 -10.53 0.64
N LYS A 74 -12.37 -9.52 1.37
CA LYS A 74 -13.52 -8.70 0.95
C LYS A 74 -13.23 -7.88 -0.31
N ILE A 75 -12.01 -7.33 -0.43
CA ILE A 75 -11.58 -6.59 -1.63
C ILE A 75 -11.51 -7.54 -2.84
N TYR A 76 -10.88 -8.70 -2.69
CA TYR A 76 -10.76 -9.70 -3.75
C TYR A 76 -12.11 -10.25 -4.21
N LYS A 77 -13.12 -10.34 -3.33
CA LYS A 77 -14.46 -10.78 -3.70
C LYS A 77 -15.11 -9.90 -4.79
N ASN A 78 -14.77 -8.61 -4.83
CA ASN A 78 -15.29 -7.70 -5.85
C ASN A 78 -14.58 -7.86 -7.22
N ASN A 79 -13.47 -8.61 -7.27
CA ASN A 79 -12.71 -9.04 -8.46
C ASN A 79 -12.61 -8.01 -9.60
N VAL A 80 -12.27 -6.77 -9.27
CA VAL A 80 -12.04 -5.73 -10.29
C VAL A 80 -10.59 -5.79 -10.74
N ILE A 81 -10.37 -6.33 -11.93
CA ILE A 81 -9.06 -6.41 -12.56
C ILE A 81 -8.98 -5.33 -13.65
N ILE A 82 -7.98 -4.45 -13.53
CA ILE A 82 -7.70 -3.40 -14.53
C ILE A 82 -6.28 -3.63 -15.06
N ALA A 83 -6.15 -3.84 -16.36
CA ALA A 83 -4.87 -3.94 -17.04
C ALA A 83 -4.68 -2.73 -17.96
N VAL A 84 -3.50 -2.09 -17.88
CA VAL A 84 -3.09 -1.01 -18.78
C VAL A 84 -1.89 -1.50 -19.57
N GLY A 85 -1.96 -1.43 -20.89
CA GLY A 85 -0.95 -2.02 -21.75
C GLY A 85 -1.18 -1.74 -23.23
N ASN A 86 -0.38 -2.40 -24.07
CA ASN A 86 -0.45 -2.26 -25.52
C ASN A 86 -1.80 -2.79 -26.06
N ASP A 87 -2.44 -2.01 -26.91
CA ASP A 87 -3.72 -2.32 -27.56
C ASP A 87 -3.74 -3.71 -28.22
N LYS A 88 -2.64 -4.11 -28.89
CA LYS A 88 -2.53 -5.43 -29.52
C LYS A 88 -2.62 -6.57 -28.51
N GLU A 89 -1.89 -6.47 -27.40
CA GLU A 89 -1.84 -7.53 -26.37
C GLU A 89 -3.12 -7.58 -25.56
N ILE A 90 -3.75 -6.44 -25.26
CA ILE A 90 -5.04 -6.38 -24.58
C ILE A 90 -6.13 -6.98 -25.47
N LYS A 91 -6.17 -6.62 -26.76
CA LYS A 91 -7.15 -7.19 -27.71
C LYS A 91 -7.00 -8.70 -27.88
N LYS A 92 -5.75 -9.20 -27.92
CA LYS A 92 -5.47 -10.63 -28.00
C LYS A 92 -6.05 -11.41 -26.81
N ASN A 93 -6.11 -10.78 -25.63
CA ASN A 93 -6.62 -11.37 -24.40
C ASN A 93 -7.94 -10.73 -23.95
N ALA A 94 -8.73 -10.17 -24.88
CA ALA A 94 -9.93 -9.41 -24.55
C ALA A 94 -10.97 -10.23 -23.76
N GLU A 95 -10.99 -11.55 -23.95
CA GLU A 95 -11.89 -12.49 -23.26
C GLU A 95 -11.65 -12.55 -21.75
N LEU A 96 -10.48 -12.14 -21.26
CA LEU A 96 -10.17 -12.05 -19.84
C LEU A 96 -10.84 -10.83 -19.16
N PHE A 97 -11.36 -9.88 -19.94
CA PHE A 97 -11.84 -8.60 -19.44
C PHE A 97 -13.32 -8.38 -19.75
N SER A 98 -14.04 -7.84 -18.79
CA SER A 98 -15.44 -7.43 -18.99
C SER A 98 -15.58 -6.22 -19.90
N THR A 99 -14.59 -5.32 -19.91
CA THR A 99 -14.57 -4.14 -20.77
C THR A 99 -13.14 -3.82 -21.21
N VAL A 100 -12.98 -3.41 -22.47
CA VAL A 100 -11.73 -2.91 -23.03
C VAL A 100 -11.98 -1.49 -23.52
N ARG A 101 -11.15 -0.54 -23.07
CA ARG A 101 -11.22 0.87 -23.47
C ARG A 101 -9.84 1.36 -23.89
N THR A 102 -9.78 2.11 -24.98
CA THR A 102 -8.57 2.85 -25.35
C THR A 102 -8.47 4.07 -24.44
N LEU A 103 -7.31 4.25 -23.81
CA LEU A 103 -7.01 5.47 -23.06
C LEU A 103 -6.86 6.61 -24.07
N VAL A 104 -7.60 7.69 -23.85
CA VAL A 104 -7.55 8.92 -24.65
C VAL A 104 -6.55 9.90 -24.02
#